data_AF-A0A2G8SRG1-F1
#
_entry.id   AF-A0A2G8SRG1-F1
#
_cell.length_a   1.000
_cell.length_b   1.000
_cell.length_c   1.000
_cell.angle_alpha   90.00
_cell.angle_beta   90.00
_cell.angle_gamma   90.00
#
_symmetry.space_group_name_H-M   'P 1'
#
loop_
_entity.id
_entity.type
_entity.pdbx_description
1 polymer ?
#
loop_
_entity_poly.entity_id
_entity_poly.type
_entity_poly.pdbx_seq_one_letter_code
_entity_poly.pdbx_strand_id
1 'polypeptide(L)'
;MVGSEVYSTEVKKTEVLAEAFRRAIGLRIKETKEVYEGEVTELTPTESENPLSGYGKTVSHVIVGLKTVRGTKQLRLDPSIYEAILKEKIQVGDVIYVEANTGAVKRVGRSDAYASSYDLESETYVPLPKGDVHKRKELVQDVTLGDLDAANARPQGGQDIMSVMGSLVKTGRTEITEKLRREVNRVVKGYVDQGVAEVVPGVVFIDEVHMLDIECFTYLNSLLESPMAPTVIFATNRGKALVRGTTDIYSPHGIPLDLLDRCLIVRTEPYNKDAISKVLQLRANVEGLKLGDGVLDRLATRGADSSLRYALQLLTPASILASIAGRKDIQLEDIDEMGELFLDSKTSSSIVRQHQGGEA
;
A
#
# COMPACT_ATOMS: atom_id res chain seq x y z
N MET A 1 10.40 3.00 5.45
CA MET A 1 10.46 4.33 6.09
C MET A 1 11.90 4.74 6.24
N VAL A 2 12.16 6.04 6.33
CA VAL A 2 13.49 6.59 6.65
C VAL A 2 13.52 6.95 8.14
N GLY A 3 14.65 6.76 8.80
CA GLY A 3 14.80 7.02 10.23
C GLY A 3 14.39 8.44 10.65
N SER A 4 14.54 9.44 9.78
CA SER A 4 14.08 10.81 10.05
C SER A 4 12.57 11.00 10.00
N GLU A 5 11.81 10.10 9.34
CA GLU A 5 10.35 10.20 9.20
C GLU A 5 9.61 9.99 10.52
N VAL A 6 10.28 9.44 11.55
CA VAL A 6 9.69 9.29 12.88
C VAL A 6 9.46 10.62 13.58
N TYR A 7 10.17 11.68 13.19
CA TYR A 7 10.02 13.00 13.78
C TYR A 7 8.86 13.73 13.13
N SER A 8 7.71 13.72 13.81
CA SER A 8 6.49 14.40 13.39
C SER A 8 6.06 15.43 14.43
N THR A 9 5.43 16.51 13.97
CA THR A 9 4.78 17.51 14.83
C THR A 9 3.35 17.12 15.24
N GLU A 10 2.73 16.20 14.49
CA GLU A 10 1.33 15.79 14.69
C GLU A 10 1.19 14.58 15.62
N VAL A 11 2.15 13.66 15.57
CA VAL A 11 2.10 12.37 16.29
C VAL A 11 3.45 12.07 16.92
N LYS A 12 3.43 11.35 18.05
CA LYS A 12 4.67 10.88 18.69
C LYS A 12 5.49 9.99 17.76
N LYS A 13 6.81 10.05 17.89
CA LYS A 13 7.75 9.17 17.16
C LYS A 13 7.51 7.68 17.37
N THR A 14 7.10 7.29 18.58
CA THR A 14 6.73 5.90 18.89
C THR A 14 5.49 5.48 18.12
N GLU A 15 4.55 6.39 17.88
CA GLU A 15 3.34 6.11 17.10
C GLU A 15 3.66 5.87 15.63
N VAL A 16 4.57 6.66 15.05
CA VAL A 16 5.03 6.45 13.66
C VAL A 16 5.68 5.07 13.49
N LEU A 17 6.50 4.65 14.45
CA LEU A 17 7.11 3.33 14.46
C LEU A 17 6.07 2.21 14.64
N ALA A 18 5.14 2.38 15.56
CA ALA A 18 4.07 1.42 15.79
C ALA A 18 3.20 1.24 14.54
N GLU A 19 2.83 2.34 13.89
CA GLU A 19 2.05 2.34 12.65
C GLU A 19 2.79 1.59 11.52
N ALA A 20 4.11 1.79 11.39
CA ALA A 20 4.92 1.07 10.42
C ALA A 20 4.92 -0.45 10.64
N PHE A 21 5.04 -0.88 11.90
CA PHE A 21 4.94 -2.30 12.26
C PHE A 21 3.54 -2.84 11.98
N ARG A 22 2.49 -2.10 12.37
CA ARG A 22 1.09 -2.51 12.18
C ARG A 22 0.71 -2.65 10.72
N ARG A 23 1.21 -1.77 9.84
CA ARG A 23 1.04 -1.86 8.38
C ARG A 23 1.79 -3.05 7.77
N ALA A 24 2.89 -3.48 8.38
CA ALA A 24 3.67 -4.62 7.90
C ALA A 24 3.16 -5.98 8.41
N ILE A 25 2.20 -6.01 9.33
CA ILE A 25 1.59 -7.26 9.80
C ILE A 25 0.27 -7.48 9.05
N GLY A 26 0.27 -8.46 8.15
CA GLY A 26 -0.90 -8.88 7.40
C GLY A 26 -1.72 -9.92 8.17
N LEU A 27 -3.02 -9.90 7.97
CA LEU A 27 -3.98 -10.89 8.40
C LEU A 27 -4.75 -11.38 7.18
N ARG A 28 -4.63 -12.67 6.90
CA ARG A 28 -5.38 -13.35 5.84
C ARG A 28 -6.61 -14.01 6.45
N ILE A 29 -7.76 -13.41 6.22
CA ILE A 29 -9.04 -13.93 6.72
C ILE A 29 -9.64 -14.81 5.63
N LYS A 30 -9.94 -16.06 5.98
CA LYS A 30 -10.64 -17.01 5.09
C LYS A 30 -12.07 -17.13 5.58
N GLU A 31 -12.97 -16.46 4.88
CA GLU A 31 -14.40 -16.55 5.16
C GLU A 31 -15.07 -17.40 4.09
N THR A 32 -15.93 -18.33 4.49
CA THR A 32 -16.78 -19.00 3.52
C THR A 32 -18.19 -18.45 3.56
N LYS A 33 -18.64 -17.92 2.43
CA LYS A 33 -19.98 -17.37 2.28
C LYS A 33 -20.85 -18.28 1.44
N GLU A 34 -22.09 -18.46 1.86
CA GLU A 34 -23.13 -19.05 1.03
C GLU A 34 -23.76 -17.95 0.18
N VAL A 35 -23.78 -18.17 -1.14
CA VAL A 35 -24.12 -17.13 -2.09
C VAL A 35 -25.08 -17.67 -3.15
N TYR A 36 -26.03 -16.83 -3.50
CA TYR A 36 -26.91 -17.02 -4.64
C TYR A 36 -26.47 -16.07 -5.75
N GLU A 37 -26.09 -16.62 -6.90
CA GLU A 37 -25.62 -15.85 -8.04
C GLU A 37 -26.35 -16.30 -9.30
N GLY A 38 -26.84 -15.34 -10.08
CA GLY A 38 -27.56 -15.64 -11.31
C GLY A 38 -28.13 -14.40 -11.97
N GLU A 39 -28.53 -14.57 -13.22
CA GLU A 39 -29.38 -13.62 -13.94
C GLU A 39 -30.78 -13.63 -13.34
N VAL A 40 -31.33 -12.46 -13.04
CA VAL A 40 -32.69 -12.30 -12.54
C VAL A 40 -33.67 -12.56 -13.67
N THR A 41 -34.48 -13.63 -13.54
CA THR A 41 -35.54 -13.97 -14.49
C THR A 41 -36.92 -13.50 -14.03
N GLU A 42 -37.10 -13.35 -12.72
CA GLU A 42 -38.36 -12.96 -12.11
C GLU A 42 -38.08 -12.15 -10.85
N LEU A 43 -38.86 -11.09 -10.64
CA LEU A 43 -38.84 -10.27 -9.43
C LEU A 43 -40.28 -9.88 -9.08
N THR A 44 -40.90 -10.66 -8.19
CA THR A 44 -42.34 -10.51 -7.86
C THR A 44 -42.50 -10.29 -6.34
N PRO A 45 -42.82 -9.05 -5.88
CA PRO A 45 -43.12 -8.80 -4.48
C PRO A 45 -44.51 -9.35 -4.12
N THR A 46 -44.63 -10.05 -2.99
CA THR A 46 -45.90 -10.56 -2.48
C THR A 46 -46.39 -9.67 -1.35
N GLU A 47 -47.48 -8.97 -1.59
CA GLU A 47 -48.11 -8.07 -0.62
C GLU A 47 -49.05 -8.82 0.34
N SER A 48 -49.03 -8.46 1.62
CA SER A 48 -49.98 -8.89 2.65
C SER A 48 -50.69 -7.70 3.29
N GLU A 49 -51.88 -7.93 3.84
CA GLU A 49 -52.57 -6.90 4.63
C GLU A 49 -51.83 -6.62 5.93
N ASN A 50 -51.64 -5.33 6.24
CA ASN A 50 -50.87 -4.89 7.39
C ASN A 50 -51.70 -5.03 8.69
N PRO A 51 -51.31 -5.88 9.67
CA PRO A 51 -52.12 -6.11 10.87
C PRO A 51 -52.21 -4.90 11.81
N LEU A 52 -51.28 -3.95 11.70
CA LEU A 52 -51.09 -2.84 12.65
C LEU A 52 -51.74 -1.52 12.22
N SER A 53 -51.98 -1.33 10.92
CA SER A 53 -52.68 -0.17 10.40
C SER A 53 -53.58 -0.64 9.27
N GLY A 54 -54.91 -0.55 9.44
CA GLY A 54 -55.91 -0.93 8.42
C GLY A 54 -55.88 -0.10 7.12
N TYR A 55 -54.77 0.59 6.85
CA TYR A 55 -54.44 1.27 5.62
C TYR A 55 -53.00 0.92 5.21
N GLY A 56 -52.85 0.40 3.99
CA GLY A 56 -51.57 0.09 3.37
C GLY A 56 -51.30 -1.41 3.26
N LYS A 57 -50.84 -1.84 2.09
CA LYS A 57 -50.30 -3.18 1.88
C LYS A 57 -48.82 -3.19 2.25
N THR A 58 -48.38 -4.22 2.97
CA THR A 58 -46.96 -4.41 3.30
C THR A 58 -46.38 -5.57 2.50
N VAL A 59 -45.14 -5.44 2.03
CA VAL A 59 -44.46 -6.54 1.33
C VAL A 59 -44.11 -7.61 2.37
N SER A 60 -44.64 -8.82 2.18
CA SER A 60 -44.42 -9.95 3.08
C SER A 60 -43.17 -10.77 2.74
N HIS A 61 -42.84 -10.86 1.45
CA HIS A 61 -41.63 -11.48 0.90
C HIS A 61 -41.52 -11.11 -0.58
N VAL A 62 -40.34 -11.30 -1.17
CA VAL A 62 -40.14 -11.18 -2.62
C VAL A 62 -39.72 -12.51 -3.21
N ILE A 63 -40.34 -12.89 -4.33
CA ILE A 63 -39.96 -14.06 -5.11
C ILE A 63 -38.96 -13.61 -6.18
N VAL A 64 -37.77 -14.19 -6.15
CA VAL A 64 -36.69 -13.90 -7.11
C VAL A 64 -36.33 -15.18 -7.85
N GLY A 65 -36.49 -15.17 -9.17
CA GLY A 65 -35.99 -16.23 -10.04
C GLY A 65 -34.55 -15.93 -10.46
N LEU A 66 -33.62 -16.86 -10.22
CA LEU A 66 -32.23 -16.75 -10.64
C LEU A 66 -31.86 -17.86 -11.63
N LYS A 67 -31.14 -17.48 -12.68
CA LYS A 67 -30.67 -18.37 -13.75
C LYS A 67 -29.16 -18.34 -13.90
N THR A 68 -28.57 -19.52 -14.04
CA THR A 68 -27.18 -19.72 -14.46
C THR A 68 -27.12 -20.64 -15.68
N VAL A 69 -25.93 -20.90 -16.21
CA VAL A 69 -25.73 -21.88 -17.29
C VAL A 69 -26.15 -23.29 -16.87
N ARG A 70 -26.03 -23.63 -15.58
CA ARG A 70 -26.33 -24.98 -15.06
C ARG A 70 -27.79 -25.20 -14.70
N GLY A 71 -28.53 -24.15 -14.39
CA GLY A 71 -29.93 -24.29 -14.03
C GLY A 71 -30.57 -23.01 -13.51
N THR A 72 -31.83 -23.13 -13.11
CA THR A 72 -32.65 -22.04 -12.58
C THR A 72 -33.14 -22.39 -11.19
N LYS A 73 -33.25 -21.40 -10.30
CA LYS A 73 -33.80 -21.56 -8.96
C LYS A 73 -34.65 -20.36 -8.59
N GLN A 74 -35.85 -20.60 -8.07
CA GLN A 74 -36.67 -19.56 -7.45
C GLN A 74 -36.35 -19.48 -5.95
N LEU A 75 -36.20 -18.26 -5.46
CA LEU A 75 -35.89 -17.94 -4.07
C LEU A 75 -37.02 -17.11 -3.49
N ARG A 76 -37.37 -17.39 -2.24
CA ARG A 76 -38.24 -16.56 -1.43
C ARG A 76 -37.38 -15.77 -0.47
N LEU A 77 -37.24 -14.47 -0.72
CA LEU A 77 -36.35 -13.57 0.02
C LEU A 77 -37.16 -12.67 0.96
N ASP A 78 -36.50 -12.23 2.02
CA ASP A 78 -37.06 -11.35 3.04
C ASP A 78 -37.42 -9.96 2.47
N PRO A 79 -38.46 -9.27 2.99
CA PRO A 79 -38.82 -7.92 2.55
C PRO A 79 -37.65 -6.89 2.58
N SER A 80 -36.71 -7.01 3.52
CA SER A 80 -35.54 -6.12 3.59
C SER A 80 -34.65 -6.21 2.33
N ILE A 81 -34.61 -7.38 1.70
CA ILE A 81 -33.85 -7.62 0.46
C ILE A 81 -34.52 -6.89 -0.72
N TYR A 82 -35.85 -6.76 -0.70
CA TYR A 82 -36.57 -5.98 -1.71
C TYR A 82 -36.20 -4.50 -1.68
N GLU A 83 -36.01 -3.91 -0.50
CA GLU A 83 -35.51 -2.53 -0.37
C GLU A 83 -34.11 -2.37 -0.96
N ALA A 84 -33.21 -3.34 -0.72
CA ALA A 84 -31.88 -3.35 -1.32
C ALA A 84 -31.92 -3.46 -2.85
N ILE A 85 -32.81 -4.30 -3.39
CA ILE A 85 -33.04 -4.45 -4.83
C ILE A 85 -33.52 -3.14 -5.46
N LEU A 86 -34.44 -2.43 -4.80
CA LEU A 86 -34.91 -1.12 -5.26
C LEU A 86 -33.79 -0.06 -5.23
N LYS A 87 -32.97 -0.06 -4.17
CA LYS A 87 -31.85 0.87 -4.02
C LYS A 87 -30.75 0.66 -5.07
N GLU A 88 -30.43 -0.59 -5.38
CA GLU A 88 -29.46 -0.98 -6.42
C GLU A 88 -30.04 -0.90 -7.85
N LYS A 89 -31.33 -0.55 -7.98
CA LYS A 89 -32.07 -0.49 -9.27
C LYS A 89 -31.97 -1.78 -10.08
N ILE A 90 -32.04 -2.92 -9.40
CA ILE A 90 -31.92 -4.24 -10.02
C ILE A 90 -33.20 -4.55 -10.83
N GLN A 91 -33.00 -5.02 -12.06
CA GLN A 91 -34.08 -5.36 -12.98
C GLN A 91 -33.95 -6.79 -13.51
N VAL A 92 -35.04 -7.30 -14.09
CA VAL A 92 -35.02 -8.57 -14.83
C VAL A 92 -34.02 -8.45 -15.98
N GLY A 93 -33.14 -9.45 -16.11
CA GLY A 93 -32.01 -9.45 -17.03
C GLY A 93 -30.67 -9.01 -16.43
N ASP A 94 -30.64 -8.56 -15.17
CA ASP A 94 -29.39 -8.26 -14.47
C ASP A 94 -28.79 -9.51 -13.83
N VAL A 95 -27.46 -9.61 -13.82
CA VAL A 95 -26.74 -10.61 -13.02
C VAL A 95 -26.49 -10.03 -11.64
N ILE A 96 -26.96 -10.74 -10.62
CA ILE A 96 -26.85 -10.31 -9.23
C ILE A 96 -26.16 -11.35 -8.36
N TYR A 97 -25.65 -10.87 -7.24
CA TYR A 97 -25.08 -11.67 -6.17
C TYR A 97 -25.84 -11.36 -4.88
N VAL A 98 -26.34 -12.40 -4.21
CA VAL A 98 -27.04 -12.31 -2.92
C VAL A 98 -26.32 -13.17 -1.89
N GLU A 99 -25.89 -12.55 -0.79
CA GLU A 99 -25.30 -13.27 0.33
C GLU A 99 -26.38 -13.84 1.25
N ALA A 100 -26.36 -15.15 1.50
CA ALA A 100 -27.43 -15.85 2.22
C ALA A 100 -27.60 -15.39 3.68
N ASN A 101 -26.49 -15.06 4.36
CA ASN A 101 -26.49 -14.74 5.79
C ASN A 101 -26.83 -13.28 6.08
N THR A 102 -26.35 -12.35 5.25
CA THR A 102 -26.52 -10.91 5.47
C THR A 102 -27.69 -10.32 4.69
N GLY A 103 -28.20 -11.03 3.68
CA GLY A 103 -29.18 -10.50 2.74
C GLY A 103 -28.62 -9.39 1.84
N ALA A 104 -27.31 -9.17 1.84
CA ALA A 104 -26.68 -8.16 1.01
C ALA A 104 -26.78 -8.54 -0.47
N VAL A 105 -27.35 -7.64 -1.27
CA VAL A 105 -27.51 -7.78 -2.73
C VAL A 105 -26.55 -6.84 -3.42
N LYS A 106 -25.89 -7.30 -4.49
CA LYS A 106 -25.07 -6.47 -5.38
C LYS A 106 -25.41 -6.74 -6.84
N ARG A 107 -25.58 -5.67 -7.63
CA ARG A 107 -25.69 -5.75 -9.10
C ARG A 107 -24.29 -5.93 -9.70
N VAL A 108 -24.08 -6.99 -10.47
CA VAL A 108 -22.80 -7.27 -11.16
C VAL A 108 -22.78 -6.60 -12.53
N GLY A 109 -23.90 -6.64 -13.25
CA GLY A 109 -24.03 -6.04 -14.58
C GLY A 109 -25.26 -6.57 -15.32
N ARG A 110 -25.44 -6.14 -16.56
CA ARG A 110 -26.52 -6.59 -17.43
C ARG A 110 -26.12 -7.90 -18.12
N SER A 111 -27.02 -8.86 -18.25
CA SER A 111 -26.71 -10.13 -18.92
C SER A 111 -26.44 -9.91 -20.42
N ASP A 112 -25.41 -10.56 -20.97
CA ASP A 112 -25.06 -10.55 -22.40
C ASP A 112 -26.25 -10.94 -23.31
N ALA A 113 -27.20 -11.72 -22.80
CA ALA A 113 -28.42 -12.10 -23.53
C ALA A 113 -29.29 -10.89 -23.93
N TYR A 114 -29.11 -9.75 -23.25
CA TYR A 114 -29.84 -8.50 -23.47
C TYR A 114 -28.98 -7.43 -24.19
N ALA A 115 -27.76 -7.76 -24.62
CA ALA A 115 -26.87 -6.80 -25.31
C ALA A 115 -27.39 -6.33 -26.67
N SER A 116 -28.27 -7.09 -27.32
CA SER A 116 -28.85 -6.75 -28.63
C SER A 116 -30.16 -5.96 -28.55
N SER A 117 -30.76 -5.82 -27.37
CA SER A 117 -31.96 -5.00 -27.19
C SER A 117 -31.56 -3.55 -26.96
N TYR A 118 -31.71 -2.75 -28.02
CA TYR A 118 -31.78 -1.28 -28.03
C TYR A 118 -31.58 -0.58 -26.68
N ASP A 119 -30.35 -0.14 -26.38
CA ASP A 119 -30.16 1.16 -25.74
C ASP A 119 -28.75 1.74 -25.97
N LEU A 120 -28.68 3.07 -26.05
CA LEU A 120 -27.45 3.89 -26.12
C LEU A 120 -26.77 4.01 -24.73
N GLU A 121 -27.20 3.21 -23.76
CA GLU A 121 -26.71 3.24 -22.38
C GLU A 121 -25.42 2.43 -22.22
N SER A 122 -24.42 3.03 -21.56
CA SER A 122 -23.14 2.39 -21.24
C SER A 122 -23.29 1.43 -20.06
N GLU A 123 -24.05 0.35 -20.23
CA GLU A 123 -24.15 -0.70 -19.22
C GLU A 123 -22.97 -1.68 -19.33
N THR A 124 -22.48 -2.15 -18.18
CA THR A 124 -21.48 -3.21 -18.14
C THR A 124 -22.17 -4.55 -18.37
N TYR A 125 -21.96 -5.13 -19.55
CA TYR A 125 -22.48 -6.45 -19.90
C TYR A 125 -21.59 -7.55 -19.32
N VAL A 126 -22.24 -8.55 -18.75
CA VAL A 126 -21.60 -9.68 -18.08
C VAL A 126 -22.21 -11.01 -18.53
N PRO A 127 -21.40 -12.06 -18.70
CA PRO A 127 -21.90 -13.36 -19.09
C PRO A 127 -22.67 -14.04 -17.97
N LEU A 128 -23.59 -14.92 -18.34
CA LEU A 128 -24.27 -15.82 -17.42
C LEU A 128 -23.27 -16.61 -16.55
N PRO A 129 -23.47 -16.68 -15.22
CA PRO A 129 -22.61 -17.47 -14.36
C PRO A 129 -22.56 -18.94 -14.76
N LYS A 130 -21.38 -19.55 -14.77
CA LYS A 130 -21.17 -20.95 -15.20
C LYS A 130 -21.44 -21.99 -14.11
N GLY A 131 -21.56 -21.56 -12.86
CA GLY A 131 -21.75 -22.43 -11.69
C GLY A 131 -23.22 -22.66 -11.36
N ASP A 132 -23.46 -23.38 -10.27
CA ASP A 132 -24.80 -23.54 -9.71
C ASP A 132 -25.29 -22.21 -9.11
N VAL A 133 -26.61 -22.01 -9.12
CA VAL A 133 -27.23 -20.78 -8.57
C VAL A 133 -26.88 -20.61 -7.10
N HIS A 134 -26.95 -21.68 -6.31
CA HIS A 134 -26.51 -21.70 -4.93
C HIS A 134 -25.11 -22.32 -4.84
N LYS A 135 -24.13 -21.57 -4.36
CA LYS A 135 -22.77 -22.06 -4.21
C LYS A 135 -22.13 -21.52 -2.94
N ARG A 136 -21.18 -22.30 -2.43
CA ARG A 136 -20.32 -21.88 -1.32
C ARG A 136 -19.07 -21.24 -1.92
N LYS A 137 -18.85 -19.95 -1.64
CA LYS A 137 -17.71 -19.17 -2.15
C LYS A 137 -16.75 -18.90 -1.00
N GLU A 138 -15.52 -19.37 -1.15
CA GLU A 138 -14.42 -18.98 -0.27
C GLU A 138 -13.92 -17.59 -0.67
N LEU A 139 -13.99 -16.66 0.26
CA LEU A 139 -13.43 -15.33 0.13
C LEU A 139 -12.20 -15.24 1.02
N VAL A 140 -11.07 -14.93 0.38
CA VAL A 140 -9.83 -14.61 1.07
C VAL A 140 -9.71 -13.09 1.08
N GLN A 141 -9.67 -12.51 2.26
CA GLN A 141 -9.46 -11.08 2.45
C GLN A 141 -8.15 -10.85 3.20
N ASP A 142 -7.24 -10.14 2.55
CA ASP A 142 -5.98 -9.72 3.16
C ASP A 142 -6.17 -8.30 3.72
N VAL A 143 -5.94 -8.13 5.02
CA VAL A 143 -6.07 -6.86 5.75
C VAL A 143 -4.86 -6.68 6.64
N THR A 144 -4.34 -5.47 6.83
CA THR A 144 -3.25 -5.24 7.78
C THR A 144 -3.78 -4.91 9.18
N LEU A 145 -2.98 -5.13 10.22
CA LEU A 145 -3.34 -4.65 11.56
C LEU A 145 -3.49 -3.12 11.59
N GLY A 146 -2.74 -2.41 10.75
CA GLY A 146 -2.86 -0.96 10.59
C GLY A 146 -4.22 -0.54 10.06
N ASP A 147 -4.78 -1.28 9.09
CA ASP A 147 -6.11 -1.01 8.55
C ASP A 147 -7.20 -1.24 9.60
N LEU A 148 -7.07 -2.31 10.39
CA LEU A 148 -7.99 -2.59 11.50
C LEU A 148 -7.91 -1.52 12.58
N ASP A 149 -6.71 -1.11 12.98
CA ASP A 149 -6.50 -0.05 13.96
C ASP A 149 -7.14 1.28 13.47
N ALA A 150 -6.94 1.64 12.19
CA ALA A 150 -7.49 2.85 11.59
C ALA A 150 -9.02 2.81 11.46
N ALA A 151 -9.59 1.68 11.03
CA ALA A 151 -11.04 1.50 10.89
C ALA A 151 -11.77 1.61 12.24
N ASN A 152 -11.17 1.09 13.31
CA ASN A 152 -11.76 1.20 14.65
C ASN A 152 -11.51 2.57 15.31
N ALA A 153 -10.40 3.25 14.98
CA ALA A 153 -10.13 4.60 15.47
C ALA A 153 -11.01 5.67 14.79
N ARG A 154 -11.42 5.42 13.54
CA ARG A 154 -12.32 6.28 12.75
C ARG A 154 -13.46 5.43 12.18
N PRO A 155 -14.52 5.16 12.94
CA PRO A 155 -15.66 4.40 12.42
C PRO A 155 -16.29 5.14 11.24
N GLN A 156 -16.06 4.67 10.02
CA GLN A 156 -16.76 5.13 8.82
C GLN A 156 -18.15 4.48 8.80
N GLY A 157 -19.14 5.11 9.42
CA GLY A 157 -20.48 4.54 9.45
C GLY A 157 -21.54 5.23 10.32
N GLY A 158 -21.23 6.36 10.96
CA GLY A 158 -22.27 7.16 11.62
C GLY A 158 -23.17 7.83 10.59
N GLN A 159 -24.49 7.62 10.66
CA GLN A 159 -25.49 8.45 9.93
C GLN A 159 -25.64 9.86 10.55
N ASP A 160 -24.86 10.19 11.57
CA ASP A 160 -24.93 11.50 12.22
C ASP A 160 -24.19 12.56 11.41
N ILE A 161 -24.88 13.68 11.17
CA ILE A 161 -24.39 14.90 10.50
C ILE A 161 -23.03 15.35 11.08
N MET A 162 -22.80 15.09 12.37
CA MET A 162 -21.57 15.40 13.09
C MET A 162 -20.37 14.53 12.67
N SER A 163 -20.60 13.27 12.29
CA SER A 163 -19.56 12.36 11.77
C SER A 163 -19.16 12.69 10.33
N VAL A 164 -20.11 13.15 9.51
CA VAL A 164 -19.86 13.67 8.16
C VAL A 164 -19.06 14.98 8.23
N MET A 165 -19.42 15.91 9.13
CA MET A 165 -18.65 17.14 9.35
C MET A 165 -17.26 16.86 9.93
N GLY A 166 -17.13 15.89 10.84
CA GLY A 166 -15.84 15.47 11.40
C GLY A 166 -14.89 14.90 10.34
N SER A 167 -15.42 14.18 9.35
CA SER A 167 -14.65 13.65 8.22
C SER A 167 -14.15 14.73 7.25
N LEU A 168 -14.89 15.84 7.14
CA LEU A 168 -14.53 17.00 6.31
C LEU A 168 -13.54 17.96 6.99
N VAL A 169 -13.47 17.97 8.33
CA VAL A 169 -12.71 18.97 9.10
C VAL A 169 -11.39 18.45 9.69
N LYS A 170 -11.18 17.14 9.85
CA LYS A 170 -9.94 16.57 10.43
C LYS A 170 -9.12 15.76 9.42
N THR A 171 -8.19 16.44 8.75
CA THR A 171 -7.21 15.88 7.82
C THR A 171 -5.89 15.41 8.49
N GLY A 172 -5.67 15.69 9.78
CA GLY A 172 -4.42 15.33 10.48
C GLY A 172 -4.31 13.85 10.85
N ARG A 173 -3.08 13.35 11.07
CA ARG A 173 -2.84 12.01 11.61
C ARG A 173 -3.39 11.91 13.04
N THR A 174 -4.07 10.81 13.36
CA THR A 174 -4.64 10.58 14.70
C THR A 174 -3.83 9.51 15.41
N GLU A 175 -3.38 9.78 16.63
CA GLU A 175 -2.72 8.77 17.46
C GLU A 175 -3.72 7.67 17.83
N ILE A 176 -3.30 6.42 17.68
CA ILE A 176 -4.12 5.28 18.06
C ILE A 176 -3.81 4.91 19.51
N THR A 177 -4.85 4.87 20.35
CA THR A 177 -4.66 4.56 21.77
C THR A 177 -4.22 3.12 21.98
N GLU A 178 -3.37 2.91 22.99
CA GLU A 178 -2.91 1.57 23.37
C GLU A 178 -4.03 0.64 23.84
N LYS A 179 -5.14 1.21 24.34
CA LYS A 179 -6.35 0.45 24.69
C LYS A 179 -6.98 -0.16 23.44
N LEU A 180 -7.11 0.63 22.37
CA LEU A 180 -7.67 0.16 21.10
C LEU A 180 -6.79 -0.92 20.48
N ARG A 181 -5.47 -0.71 20.46
CA ARG A 181 -4.51 -1.71 19.96
C ARG A 181 -4.59 -3.04 20.70
N ARG A 182 -4.77 -3.00 22.02
CA ARG A 182 -4.96 -4.21 22.84
C ARG A 182 -6.26 -4.93 22.52
N GLU A 183 -7.33 -4.18 22.26
CA GLU A 183 -8.62 -4.73 21.86
C GLU A 183 -8.54 -5.39 20.47
N VAL A 184 -7.98 -4.70 19.49
CA VAL A 184 -7.74 -5.24 18.14
C VAL A 184 -6.88 -6.51 18.23
N ASN A 185 -5.78 -6.49 18.99
CA ASN A 185 -4.94 -7.67 19.18
C ASN A 185 -5.71 -8.85 19.79
N ARG A 186 -6.61 -8.59 20.75
CA ARG A 186 -7.43 -9.63 21.37
C ARG A 186 -8.39 -10.25 20.36
N VAL A 187 -9.02 -9.44 19.52
CA VAL A 187 -9.95 -9.91 18.47
C VAL A 187 -9.20 -10.72 17.41
N VAL A 188 -8.06 -10.20 16.92
CA VAL A 188 -7.23 -10.89 15.93
C VAL A 188 -6.74 -12.22 16.46
N LYS A 189 -6.26 -12.26 17.71
CA LYS A 189 -5.88 -13.52 18.35
C LYS A 189 -7.04 -14.52 18.39
N GLY A 190 -8.26 -14.06 18.69
CA GLY A 190 -9.46 -14.89 18.62
C GLY A 190 -9.68 -15.51 17.23
N TYR A 191 -9.53 -14.74 16.16
CA TYR A 191 -9.67 -15.26 14.79
C TYR A 191 -8.58 -16.26 14.41
N VAL A 192 -7.36 -16.05 14.89
CA VAL A 192 -6.24 -16.97 14.67
C VAL A 192 -6.44 -18.27 15.44
N ASP A 193 -6.81 -18.19 16.71
CA ASP A 193 -7.05 -19.35 17.57
C ASP A 193 -8.23 -20.21 17.07
N GLN A 194 -9.22 -19.59 16.42
CA GLN A 194 -10.36 -20.26 15.78
C GLN A 194 -10.04 -20.81 14.38
N GLY A 195 -8.87 -20.51 13.81
CA GLY A 195 -8.48 -20.92 12.46
C GLY A 195 -9.21 -20.17 11.33
N VAL A 196 -9.87 -19.04 11.65
CA VAL A 196 -10.58 -18.19 10.68
C VAL A 196 -9.60 -17.25 9.95
N ALA A 197 -8.50 -16.90 10.61
CA ALA A 197 -7.49 -16.02 10.06
C ALA A 197 -6.06 -16.54 10.28
N GLU A 198 -5.17 -16.17 9.36
CA GLU A 198 -3.75 -16.51 9.38
C GLU A 198 -2.92 -15.23 9.41
N VAL A 199 -1.93 -15.16 10.30
CA VAL A 199 -1.02 -14.00 10.40
C VAL A 199 0.09 -14.15 9.38
N VAL A 200 0.27 -13.15 8.53
CA VAL A 200 1.33 -13.08 7.54
C VAL A 200 2.31 -11.97 7.95
N PRO A 201 3.47 -12.31 8.55
CA PRO A 201 4.46 -11.30 8.90
C PRO A 201 5.10 -10.74 7.63
N GLY A 202 5.03 -9.43 7.46
CA GLY A 202 5.69 -8.72 6.38
C GLY A 202 7.10 -8.28 6.74
N VAL A 203 7.56 -7.23 6.06
CA VAL A 203 8.90 -6.66 6.22
C VAL A 203 8.80 -5.16 6.52
N VAL A 204 9.50 -4.71 7.56
CA VAL A 204 9.69 -3.29 7.85
C VAL A 204 11.10 -2.91 7.46
N PHE A 205 11.24 -2.10 6.41
CA PHE A 205 12.52 -1.52 6.01
C PHE A 205 12.68 -0.13 6.62
N ILE A 206 13.74 0.08 7.40
CA ILE A 206 14.12 1.37 7.97
C ILE A 206 15.48 1.80 7.40
N ASP A 207 15.44 2.77 6.50
CA ASP A 207 16.65 3.39 5.96
C ASP A 207 17.20 4.44 6.92
N GLU A 208 18.50 4.70 6.84
CA GLU A 208 19.22 5.66 7.70
C GLU A 208 18.91 5.49 9.20
N VAL A 209 18.93 4.24 9.70
CA VAL A 209 18.53 3.90 11.08
C VAL A 209 19.32 4.67 12.16
N HIS A 210 20.54 5.11 11.85
CA HIS A 210 21.37 5.95 12.71
C HIS A 210 20.75 7.34 13.02
N MET A 211 19.69 7.71 12.32
CA MET A 211 18.90 8.92 12.58
C MET A 211 17.86 8.73 13.69
N LEU A 212 17.60 7.49 14.12
CA LEU A 212 16.73 7.23 15.28
C LEU A 212 17.46 7.57 16.60
N ASP A 213 16.67 7.95 17.59
CA ASP A 213 17.15 8.18 18.95
C ASP A 213 16.96 6.98 19.89
N ILE A 214 17.55 7.08 21.08
CA ILE A 214 17.53 6.01 22.09
C ILE A 214 16.11 5.60 22.51
N GLU A 215 15.14 6.51 22.50
CA GLU A 215 13.76 6.20 22.85
C GLU A 215 13.08 5.40 21.73
N CYS A 216 13.36 5.73 20.46
CA CYS A 216 12.94 4.93 19.32
C CYS A 216 13.52 3.51 19.39
N PHE A 217 14.81 3.35 19.71
CA PHE A 217 15.42 2.03 19.84
C PHE A 217 14.84 1.22 21.01
N THR A 218 14.60 1.87 22.15
CA THR A 218 13.93 1.23 23.30
C THR A 218 12.54 0.74 22.92
N TYR A 219 11.78 1.55 22.17
CA TYR A 219 10.47 1.15 21.69
C TYR A 219 10.52 0.04 20.64
N LEU A 220 11.49 0.07 19.72
CA LEU A 220 11.72 -0.99 18.73
C LEU A 220 12.00 -2.34 19.40
N ASN A 221 12.81 -2.37 20.46
CA ASN A 221 13.04 -3.59 21.24
C ASN A 221 11.71 -4.18 21.74
N SER A 222 10.84 -3.36 22.31
CA SER A 222 9.51 -3.79 22.78
C SER A 222 8.63 -4.33 21.64
N LEU A 223 8.64 -3.69 20.48
CA LEU A 223 7.89 -4.15 19.31
C LEU A 223 8.41 -5.48 18.76
N LEU A 224 9.73 -5.70 18.80
CA LEU A 224 10.39 -6.93 18.35
C LEU A 224 10.15 -8.14 19.28
N GLU A 225 9.78 -7.91 20.55
CA GLU A 225 9.36 -8.99 21.45
C GLU A 225 7.97 -9.56 21.12
N SER A 226 7.19 -8.86 20.29
CA SER A 226 5.87 -9.34 19.88
C SER A 226 5.99 -10.63 19.05
N PRO A 227 5.19 -11.68 19.33
CA PRO A 227 5.23 -12.91 18.55
C PRO A 227 4.76 -12.72 17.10
N MET A 228 4.05 -11.62 16.82
CA MET A 228 3.58 -11.24 15.48
C MET A 228 4.50 -10.20 14.82
N ALA A 229 5.69 -9.94 15.37
CA ALA A 229 6.58 -8.91 14.84
C ALA A 229 7.00 -9.26 13.39
N PRO A 230 6.94 -8.28 12.47
CA PRO A 230 7.45 -8.46 11.11
C PRO A 230 8.98 -8.56 11.10
N THR A 231 9.54 -9.02 9.99
CA THR A 231 11.01 -8.98 9.81
C THR A 231 11.45 -7.53 9.63
N VAL A 232 12.41 -7.08 10.42
CA VAL A 232 12.93 -5.70 10.34
C VAL A 232 14.28 -5.69 9.65
N ILE A 233 14.40 -4.87 8.60
CA ILE A 233 15.64 -4.65 7.86
C ILE A 233 16.09 -3.22 8.11
N PHE A 234 17.24 -3.07 8.77
CA PHE A 234 17.89 -1.79 9.00
C PHE A 234 18.93 -1.51 7.91
N ALA A 235 18.99 -0.28 7.43
CA ALA A 235 20.08 0.20 6.59
C ALA A 235 20.79 1.39 7.24
N THR A 236 22.12 1.40 7.14
CA THR A 236 22.98 2.46 7.68
C THR A 236 24.22 2.61 6.83
N ASN A 237 24.64 3.85 6.62
CA ASN A 237 25.89 4.21 5.95
C ASN A 237 26.93 4.77 6.94
N ARG A 238 26.67 4.68 8.25
CA ARG A 238 27.56 5.16 9.31
C ARG A 238 28.37 4.01 9.92
N GLY A 239 29.65 4.27 10.16
CA GLY A 239 30.58 3.33 10.81
C GLY A 239 30.45 3.36 12.34
N LYS A 240 31.00 4.40 12.99
CA LYS A 240 30.79 4.68 14.42
C LYS A 240 30.09 6.03 14.52
N ALA A 241 28.98 6.10 15.25
CA ALA A 241 28.19 7.31 15.37
C ALA A 241 27.61 7.45 16.78
N LEU A 242 27.35 8.69 17.19
CA LEU A 242 26.62 8.98 18.43
C LEU A 242 25.19 8.47 18.29
N VAL A 243 24.72 7.69 19.26
CA VAL A 243 23.30 7.34 19.37
C VAL A 243 22.53 8.60 19.73
N ARG A 244 21.61 9.04 18.85
CA ARG A 244 20.88 10.29 19.07
C ARG A 244 20.06 10.23 20.35
N GLY A 245 19.94 11.36 21.04
CA GLY A 245 19.30 11.43 22.36
C GLY A 245 20.22 11.03 23.53
N THR A 246 21.47 10.66 23.26
CA THR A 246 22.51 10.43 24.28
C THR A 246 23.60 11.50 24.17
N THR A 247 24.36 11.71 25.24
CA THR A 247 25.44 12.71 25.29
C THR A 247 26.78 12.19 24.76
N ASP A 248 27.05 10.90 24.97
CA ASP A 248 28.40 10.34 24.88
C ASP A 248 28.42 8.86 24.46
N ILE A 249 27.27 8.29 24.12
CA ILE A 249 27.18 6.88 23.69
C ILE A 249 27.45 6.78 22.19
N TYR A 250 28.70 6.50 21.84
CA TYR A 250 29.10 6.20 20.47
C TYR A 250 29.10 4.70 20.22
N SER A 251 28.24 4.25 19.31
CA SER A 251 28.06 2.84 18.99
C SER A 251 28.36 2.56 17.50
N PRO A 252 28.77 1.34 17.13
CA PRO A 252 28.77 0.92 15.74
C PRO A 252 27.40 1.17 15.11
N HIS A 253 27.42 1.70 13.89
CA HIS A 253 26.25 2.02 13.08
C HIS A 253 25.27 3.04 13.67
N GLY A 254 25.59 3.65 14.83
CA GLY A 254 24.66 4.52 15.56
C GLY A 254 23.50 3.76 16.20
N ILE A 255 23.64 2.44 16.41
CA ILE A 255 22.61 1.57 16.99
C ILE A 255 23.08 1.11 18.38
N PRO A 256 22.25 1.19 19.43
CA PRO A 256 22.56 0.63 20.75
C PRO A 256 23.01 -0.84 20.70
N LEU A 257 24.01 -1.21 21.52
CA LEU A 257 24.62 -2.54 21.48
C LEU A 257 23.61 -3.66 21.75
N ASP A 258 22.63 -3.42 22.64
CA ASP A 258 21.56 -4.36 22.98
C ASP A 258 20.70 -4.75 21.77
N LEU A 259 20.40 -3.80 20.88
CA LEU A 259 19.68 -4.10 19.65
C LEU A 259 20.62 -4.67 18.58
N LEU A 260 21.86 -4.16 18.52
CA LEU A 260 22.84 -4.60 17.53
C LEU A 260 23.23 -6.08 17.70
N ASP A 261 23.34 -6.56 18.94
CA ASP A 261 23.63 -7.97 19.26
C ASP A 261 22.52 -8.93 18.78
N ARG A 262 21.32 -8.40 18.52
CA ARG A 262 20.18 -9.16 17.96
C ARG A 262 20.14 -9.13 16.43
N CYS A 263 20.98 -8.32 15.78
CA CYS A 263 20.95 -8.13 14.33
C CYS A 263 21.92 -9.06 13.60
N LEU A 264 21.50 -9.56 12.43
CA LEU A 264 22.39 -10.15 11.45
C LEU A 264 22.94 -9.05 10.54
N ILE A 265 24.26 -8.81 10.62
CA ILE A 265 24.91 -7.73 9.86
C ILE A 265 25.37 -8.25 8.51
N VAL A 266 24.79 -7.71 7.43
CA VAL A 266 25.23 -7.96 6.05
C VAL A 266 26.06 -6.78 5.58
N ARG A 267 27.34 -7.01 5.30
CA ARG A 267 28.24 -5.98 4.77
C ARG A 267 28.11 -5.91 3.25
N THR A 268 27.98 -4.69 2.73
CA THR A 268 28.09 -4.41 1.29
C THR A 268 29.51 -3.93 0.95
N GLU A 269 29.99 -4.29 -0.22
CA GLU A 269 31.30 -3.87 -0.74
C GLU A 269 31.12 -2.78 -1.81
N PRO A 270 32.08 -1.84 -1.92
CA PRO A 270 32.08 -0.87 -3.01
C PRO A 270 32.17 -1.55 -4.38
N TYR A 271 31.49 -0.99 -5.38
CA TYR A 271 31.60 -1.45 -6.76
C TYR A 271 32.98 -1.13 -7.34
N ASN A 272 33.53 -2.05 -8.14
CA ASN A 272 34.68 -1.78 -9.00
C ASN A 272 34.26 -1.05 -10.28
N LYS A 273 35.23 -0.51 -11.05
CA LYS A 273 34.97 0.25 -12.29
C LYS A 273 34.11 -0.54 -13.29
N ASP A 274 34.36 -1.84 -13.45
CA ASP A 274 33.61 -2.70 -14.37
C ASP A 274 32.14 -2.85 -13.95
N ALA A 275 31.87 -3.00 -12.66
CA ALA A 275 30.51 -3.05 -12.14
C ALA A 275 29.80 -1.70 -12.28
N ILE A 276 30.50 -0.59 -12.01
CA ILE A 276 29.99 0.77 -12.24
C ILE A 276 29.60 0.95 -13.71
N SER A 277 30.48 0.55 -14.64
CA SER A 277 30.22 0.58 -16.08
C SER A 277 28.95 -0.21 -16.46
N LYS A 278 28.79 -1.43 -15.93
CA LYS A 278 27.57 -2.24 -16.16
C LYS A 278 26.31 -1.55 -15.63
N VAL A 279 26.36 -0.94 -14.45
CA VAL A 279 25.21 -0.22 -13.88
C VAL A 279 24.86 1.01 -14.72
N LEU A 280 25.85 1.78 -15.17
CA LEU A 280 25.64 2.94 -16.04
C LEU A 280 25.05 2.53 -17.40
N GLN A 281 25.54 1.46 -18.00
CA GLN A 281 25.00 0.92 -19.25
C GLN A 281 23.55 0.49 -19.09
N LEU A 282 23.24 -0.23 -17.99
CA LEU A 282 21.87 -0.63 -17.69
C LEU A 282 20.96 0.60 -17.54
N ARG A 283 21.43 1.64 -16.83
CA ARG A 283 20.66 2.86 -16.64
C ARG A 283 20.40 3.58 -17.98
N ALA A 284 21.43 3.73 -18.81
CA ALA A 284 21.29 4.34 -20.12
C ALA A 284 20.28 3.59 -21.00
N ASN A 285 20.32 2.25 -20.98
CA ASN A 285 19.36 1.42 -21.71
C ASN A 285 17.92 1.62 -21.22
N VAL A 286 17.71 1.68 -19.90
CA VAL A 286 16.38 1.90 -19.30
C VAL A 286 15.82 3.27 -19.65
N GLU A 287 16.68 4.30 -19.69
CA GLU A 287 16.30 5.66 -20.07
C GLU A 287 16.25 5.87 -21.60
N GLY A 288 16.60 4.86 -22.40
CA GLY A 288 16.63 4.97 -23.87
C GLY A 288 17.75 5.87 -24.40
N LEU A 289 18.79 6.13 -23.60
CA LEU A 289 19.91 6.99 -23.94
C LEU A 289 20.94 6.23 -24.77
N LYS A 290 21.36 6.82 -25.90
CA LYS A 290 22.46 6.29 -26.71
C LYS A 290 23.77 6.92 -26.25
N LEU A 291 24.70 6.08 -25.83
CA LEU A 291 26.06 6.51 -25.47
C LEU A 291 26.96 6.32 -26.67
N GLY A 292 27.69 7.38 -27.04
CA GLY A 292 28.75 7.34 -28.05
C GLY A 292 30.00 6.62 -27.55
N ASP A 293 30.97 6.48 -28.45
CA ASP A 293 32.21 5.76 -28.16
C ASP A 293 32.99 6.42 -27.01
N GLY A 294 33.46 5.60 -26.06
CA GLY A 294 34.25 6.05 -24.91
C GLY A 294 33.46 6.72 -23.78
N VAL A 295 32.21 7.13 -24.01
CA VAL A 295 31.37 7.82 -22.99
C VAL A 295 31.14 6.98 -21.76
N LEU A 296 30.88 5.68 -21.95
CA LEU A 296 30.67 4.76 -20.84
C LEU A 296 31.91 4.63 -19.95
N ASP A 297 33.10 4.55 -20.54
CA ASP A 297 34.36 4.46 -19.79
C ASP A 297 34.67 5.76 -19.04
N ARG A 298 34.37 6.91 -19.66
CA ARG A 298 34.49 8.24 -19.03
C ARG A 298 33.58 8.36 -17.82
N LEU A 299 32.31 7.99 -17.96
CA LEU A 299 31.35 7.98 -16.85
C LEU A 299 31.74 6.98 -15.76
N ALA A 300 32.22 5.80 -16.12
CA ALA A 300 32.67 4.80 -15.15
C ALA A 300 33.89 5.28 -14.36
N THR A 301 34.84 5.96 -15.02
CA THR A 301 36.00 6.60 -14.37
C THR A 301 35.54 7.70 -13.42
N ARG A 302 34.68 8.63 -13.88
CA ARG A 302 34.10 9.67 -13.00
C ARG A 302 33.35 9.06 -11.81
N GLY A 303 32.62 7.97 -12.01
CA GLY A 303 31.89 7.27 -10.95
C GLY A 303 32.81 6.63 -9.90
N ALA A 304 33.98 6.15 -10.31
CA ALA A 304 35.00 5.63 -9.41
C ALA A 304 35.71 6.75 -8.63
N ASP A 305 36.01 7.89 -9.28
CA ASP A 305 36.70 9.02 -8.65
C ASP A 305 35.80 9.79 -7.68
N SER A 306 34.51 9.93 -8.02
CA SER A 306 33.52 10.67 -7.24
C SER A 306 32.54 9.72 -6.52
N SER A 307 31.40 9.42 -7.14
CA SER A 307 30.41 8.44 -6.69
C SER A 307 29.57 7.91 -7.87
N LEU A 308 29.06 6.68 -7.74
CA LEU A 308 28.12 6.10 -8.70
C LEU A 308 26.87 6.97 -8.90
N ARG A 309 26.35 7.56 -7.82
CA ARG A 309 25.16 8.44 -7.87
C ARG A 309 25.40 9.65 -8.75
N TYR A 310 26.55 10.30 -8.60
CA TYR A 310 26.92 11.46 -9.41
C TYR A 310 27.06 11.07 -10.89
N ALA A 311 27.77 9.98 -11.20
CA ALA A 311 27.90 9.50 -12.58
C ALA A 311 26.53 9.17 -13.23
N LEU A 312 25.60 8.58 -12.48
CA LEU A 312 24.23 8.34 -12.96
C LEU A 312 23.47 9.65 -13.23
N GLN A 313 23.65 10.66 -12.37
CA GLN A 313 22.98 11.96 -12.51
C GLN A 313 23.51 12.79 -13.69
N LEU A 314 24.72 12.54 -14.17
CA LEU A 314 25.27 13.21 -15.36
C LEU A 314 24.62 12.76 -16.68
N LEU A 315 24.00 11.58 -16.74
CA LEU A 315 23.40 11.04 -17.97
C LEU A 315 22.29 11.93 -18.52
N THR A 316 21.38 12.36 -17.66
CA THR A 316 20.22 13.17 -18.05
C THR A 316 20.61 14.55 -18.59
N PRO A 317 21.40 15.39 -17.89
CA PRO A 317 21.79 16.69 -18.41
C PRO A 317 22.68 16.57 -19.67
N ALA A 318 23.53 15.54 -19.76
CA ALA A 318 24.31 15.29 -20.97
C ALA A 318 23.43 14.90 -22.17
N SER A 319 22.35 14.14 -21.95
CA SER A 319 21.35 13.86 -22.99
C SER A 319 20.64 15.12 -23.48
N ILE A 320 20.35 16.06 -22.58
CA ILE A 320 19.74 17.35 -22.94
C ILE A 320 20.72 18.16 -23.79
N LEU A 321 21.99 18.22 -23.40
CA LEU A 321 23.02 18.93 -24.16
C LEU A 321 23.21 18.33 -25.56
N ALA A 322 23.30 17.00 -25.67
CA ALA A 322 23.36 16.31 -26.95
C ALA A 322 22.16 16.66 -27.84
N SER A 323 20.95 16.72 -27.26
CA SER A 323 19.73 17.08 -27.98
C SER A 323 19.73 18.53 -28.45
N ILE A 324 20.24 19.47 -27.64
CA ILE A 324 20.40 20.89 -28.02
C ILE A 324 21.39 21.02 -29.18
N ALA A 325 22.47 20.22 -29.16
CA ALA A 325 23.44 20.14 -30.24
C ALA A 325 22.92 19.40 -31.50
N GLY A 326 21.66 18.94 -31.50
CA GLY A 326 21.04 18.21 -32.62
C GLY A 326 21.51 16.76 -32.77
N ARG A 327 22.21 16.22 -31.78
CA ARG A 327 22.70 14.84 -31.74
C ARG A 327 21.72 13.94 -30.98
N LYS A 328 21.74 12.63 -31.29
CA LYS A 328 20.90 11.61 -30.61
C LYS A 328 21.69 10.77 -29.62
N ASP A 329 22.99 10.88 -29.69
CA ASP A 329 24.00 10.14 -28.97
C ASP A 329 24.81 11.12 -28.10
N ILE A 330 24.94 10.75 -26.83
CA ILE A 330 25.76 11.47 -25.86
C ILE A 330 27.21 11.23 -26.23
N GLN A 331 28.01 12.29 -26.32
CA GLN A 331 29.42 12.27 -26.65
C GLN A 331 30.27 12.65 -25.43
N LEU A 332 31.59 12.48 -25.53
CA LEU A 332 32.51 12.78 -24.44
C LEU A 332 32.47 14.24 -24.01
N GLU A 333 32.35 15.15 -24.98
CA GLU A 333 32.23 16.60 -24.76
C GLU A 333 31.03 16.94 -23.85
N ASP A 334 29.90 16.25 -24.03
CA ASP A 334 28.71 16.49 -23.22
C ASP A 334 28.94 16.12 -21.74
N ILE A 335 29.66 15.02 -21.49
CA ILE A 335 29.98 14.58 -20.13
C ILE A 335 30.98 15.53 -19.47
N ASP A 336 31.95 16.03 -20.23
CA ASP A 336 32.97 16.92 -19.70
C ASP A 336 32.41 18.31 -19.38
N GLU A 337 31.60 18.87 -20.28
CA GLU A 337 30.89 20.13 -20.03
C GLU A 337 29.94 20.03 -18.83
N MET A 338 29.14 18.96 -18.76
CA MET A 338 28.25 18.75 -17.59
C MET A 338 29.04 18.52 -16.31
N GLY A 339 30.24 17.95 -16.40
CA GLY A 339 31.14 17.76 -15.27
C GLY A 339 31.72 19.06 -14.71
N GLU A 340 31.84 20.10 -15.54
CA GLU A 340 32.24 21.44 -15.11
C GLU A 340 31.08 22.21 -14.48
N LEU A 341 29.88 22.10 -15.05
CA LEU A 341 28.68 22.80 -14.57
C LEU A 341 28.12 22.18 -13.28
N PHE A 342 28.08 20.86 -13.20
CA PHE A 342 27.55 20.13 -12.04
C PHE A 342 28.70 19.54 -11.25
N LEU A 343 29.16 20.25 -10.22
CA LEU A 343 30.24 19.80 -9.36
C LEU A 343 29.80 18.66 -8.44
N ASP A 344 30.66 17.65 -8.27
CA ASP A 344 30.45 16.63 -7.25
C ASP A 344 30.72 17.19 -5.84
N SER A 345 30.28 16.46 -4.81
CA SER A 345 30.37 16.92 -3.42
C SER A 345 31.81 17.09 -2.91
N LYS A 346 32.78 16.30 -3.39
CA LYS A 346 34.20 16.41 -3.02
C LYS A 346 34.78 17.67 -3.64
N THR A 347 34.54 17.87 -4.93
CA THR A 347 35.01 19.06 -5.66
C THR A 347 34.42 20.35 -5.08
N SER A 348 33.11 20.39 -4.85
CA SER A 348 32.43 21.53 -4.21
C SER A 348 33.01 21.83 -2.82
N SER A 349 33.18 20.80 -1.96
CA SER A 349 33.76 20.97 -0.63
C SER A 349 35.19 21.51 -0.67
N SER A 350 35.98 21.11 -1.67
CA SER A 350 37.37 21.57 -1.84
C SER A 350 37.44 23.06 -2.20
N ILE A 351 36.55 23.53 -3.07
CA ILE A 351 36.46 24.94 -3.48
C ILE A 351 36.07 25.80 -2.29
N VAL A 352 35.06 25.38 -1.51
CA VAL A 352 34.62 26.12 -0.31
C VAL A 352 35.76 26.24 0.70
N ARG A 353 36.54 25.18 0.94
CA ARG A 353 37.69 25.22 1.86
C ARG A 353 38.78 26.17 1.38
N GLN A 354 39.06 26.21 0.09
CA GLN A 354 40.05 27.13 -0.48
C GLN A 354 39.63 28.60 -0.31
N HIS A 355 38.33 28.91 -0.46
CA HIS A 355 37.83 30.26 -0.29
C HIS A 355 37.75 30.68 1.19
N GLN A 356 37.40 29.77 2.11
CA GLN A 356 37.42 30.04 3.56
C GLN A 356 38.84 30.21 4.13
N GLY A 357 39.86 29.63 3.50
CA GLY A 357 41.26 29.81 3.88
C GLY A 357 41.90 31.11 3.40
N GLY A 358 41.20 31.90 2.58
CA GLY A 358 41.71 33.16 2.02
C GLY A 358 41.29 34.44 2.76
N GLU A 359 40.47 34.32 3.81
CA GLU A 359 40.03 35.45 4.68
C GLU A 359 40.69 35.44 6.08
N ALA A 360 41.92 34.91 6.20
CA ALA A 360 42.70 34.92 7.44
C ALA A 360 43.94 35.81 7.33
#